data_AF-A0A920RTW1-F1
#
_entry.id   AF-A0A920RTW1-F1
#
_cell.length_a   1.000
_cell.length_b   1.000
_cell.length_c   1.000
_cell.angle_alpha   90.00
_cell.angle_beta   90.00
_cell.angle_gamma   90.00
#
_symmetry.space_group_name_H-M   'P 1'
#
loop_
_entity.id
_entity.type
_entity.pdbx_description
1 polymer ?
#
loop_
_entity_poly.entity_id
_entity_poly.type
_entity_poly.pdbx_seq_one_letter_code
_entity_poly.pdbx_strand_id
1 'polypeptide(L)' 'MWSNIDNLERKKRCFSLAKEKRVEPIELALAFVLNQDFPTFPLIGPRNFFETRSSLKSLQIRLSTDERDWLDLKVN' A
#
# COMPACT_ATOMS: atom_id res chain seq x y z
N MET A 1 9.20 -18.02 -0.69
CA MET A 1 8.55 -16.72 -0.93
C MET A 1 7.02 -16.71 -0.71
N TRP A 2 6.45 -17.64 0.07
CA TRP A 2 5.14 -17.43 0.73
C TRP A 2 5.29 -17.38 2.27
N SER A 3 6.37 -17.95 2.78
CA SER A 3 6.67 -18.06 4.22
C SER A 3 7.64 -17.01 4.75
N ASN A 4 7.94 -15.95 4.00
CA ASN A 4 8.79 -14.87 4.52
C ASN A 4 7.99 -14.09 5.56
N ILE A 5 8.44 -14.17 6.82
CA ILE A 5 7.78 -13.57 7.98
C ILE A 5 7.62 -12.07 7.81
N ASP A 6 8.65 -11.39 7.29
CA ASP A 6 8.64 -9.94 7.08
C ASP A 6 7.59 -9.54 6.04
N ASN A 7 7.45 -10.30 4.95
CA ASN A 7 6.42 -10.01 3.94
C ASN A 7 5.01 -10.25 4.49
N LEU A 8 4.85 -11.27 5.35
CA LEU A 8 3.57 -11.51 6.04
C LEU A 8 3.26 -10.37 7.01
N GLU A 9 4.27 -9.82 7.68
CA GLU A 9 4.10 -8.68 8.58
C GLU A 9 3.78 -7.38 7.82
N ARG A 10 4.52 -7.06 6.74
CA ARG A 10 4.17 -5.92 5.85
C ARG A 10 2.73 -6.02 5.35
N LYS A 11 2.30 -7.22 4.98
CA LYS A 11 0.89 -7.48 4.61
C LYS A 11 -0.03 -7.16 5.77
N LYS A 12 0.18 -7.71 6.97
CA LYS A 12 -0.65 -7.41 8.15
C LYS A 12 -0.73 -5.91 8.46
N ARG A 13 0.40 -5.20 8.46
CA ARG A 13 0.49 -3.74 8.66
C ARG A 13 -0.34 -2.99 7.61
N CYS A 14 -0.23 -3.38 6.35
CA CYS A 14 -1.04 -2.84 5.25
C CYS A 14 -2.55 -3.04 5.49
N PHE A 15 -3.00 -4.24 5.87
CA PHE A 15 -4.42 -4.48 6.18
C PHE A 15 -4.90 -3.64 7.37
N SER A 16 -4.07 -3.51 8.41
CA SER A 16 -4.39 -2.72 9.61
C SER A 16 -4.58 -1.23 9.27
N LEU A 17 -3.60 -0.62 8.59
CA LEU A 17 -3.64 0.80 8.25
C LEU A 17 -4.73 1.11 7.21
N ALA A 18 -5.00 0.20 6.28
CA ALA A 18 -6.09 0.35 5.31
C ALA A 18 -7.45 0.41 6.02
N LYS A 19 -7.65 -0.46 7.02
CA LYS A 19 -8.85 -0.45 7.87
C LYS A 19 -8.99 0.86 8.63
N GLU A 20 -7.91 1.35 9.23
CA GLU A 20 -7.90 2.62 9.97
C GLU A 20 -8.26 3.81 9.07
N LYS A 21 -7.64 3.89 7.89
CA LYS A 21 -7.89 4.93 6.89
C LYS A 21 -9.18 4.75 6.09
N ARG A 22 -9.91 3.64 6.30
CA ARG A 22 -11.17 3.29 5.61
C ARG A 22 -10.99 3.22 4.08
N VAL A 23 -9.91 2.58 3.65
CA VAL A 23 -9.57 2.33 2.24
C VAL A 23 -9.35 0.85 2.00
N GLU A 24 -9.37 0.41 0.74
CA GLU A 24 -9.07 -0.98 0.43
C GLU A 24 -7.56 -1.27 0.56
N PRO A 25 -7.15 -2.50 0.97
CA PRO A 25 -5.73 -2.85 1.09
C PRO A 25 -4.92 -2.65 -0.19
N ILE A 26 -5.53 -2.89 -1.36
CA ILE A 26 -4.87 -2.65 -2.65
C ILE A 26 -4.63 -1.16 -2.89
N GLU A 27 -5.54 -0.29 -2.44
CA GLU A 27 -5.42 1.16 -2.57
C GLU A 27 -4.27 1.66 -1.70
N LEU A 28 -4.16 1.14 -0.47
CA LEU A 28 -3.05 1.46 0.43
C LEU A 28 -1.71 0.94 -0.10
N ALA A 29 -1.66 -0.28 -0.64
CA ALA A 29 -0.44 -0.86 -1.19
C ALA A 29 0.09 -0.05 -2.40
N LEU A 30 -0.81 0.41 -3.27
CA LEU A 30 -0.43 1.30 -4.38
C LEU A 30 0.00 2.69 -3.88
N ALA A 31 -0.66 3.21 -2.85
CA ALA A 31 -0.26 4.45 -2.21
C ALA A 31 1.14 4.36 -1.61
N PHE A 32 1.52 3.22 -1.01
CA PHE A 32 2.88 2.98 -0.53
C PHE A 32 3.91 3.17 -1.65
N VAL A 33 3.65 2.62 -2.86
CA VAL A 33 4.52 2.84 -4.01
C VAL A 33 4.58 4.31 -4.39
N LEU A 34 3.45 5.02 -4.41
CA LEU A 34 3.37 6.43 -4.83
C LEU A 34 3.98 7.44 -3.84
N ASN A 35 4.22 7.07 -2.58
CA ASN A 35 4.73 7.96 -1.52
C ASN A 35 6.23 7.70 -1.19
N GLN A 36 7.00 7.13 -2.13
CA GLN A 36 8.44 6.97 -1.97
C GLN A 36 9.18 8.31 -2.14
N ASP A 37 10.40 8.41 -1.59
CA ASP A 37 11.22 9.64 -1.66
C ASP A 37 11.79 9.94 -3.06
N PHE A 38 11.52 9.07 -4.03
CA PHE A 38 11.91 9.23 -5.44
C PHE A 38 10.72 8.91 -6.35
N PRO A 39 10.72 9.40 -7.62
CA PRO A 39 9.60 9.18 -8.53
C PRO A 39 9.37 7.71 -8.84
N THR A 40 8.22 7.19 -8.43
CA THR A 40 7.80 5.81 -8.59
C THR A 40 6.38 5.74 -9.13
N PHE A 41 6.11 4.72 -9.95
CA PHE A 41 4.79 4.50 -10.53
C PHE A 41 4.45 3.00 -10.46
N PRO A 42 3.35 2.60 -9.81
CA PRO A 42 2.94 1.22 -9.79
C PRO A 42 2.42 0.80 -11.17
N LEU A 43 2.96 -0.29 -11.71
CA LEU A 43 2.41 -0.96 -12.89
C LEU A 43 1.28 -1.90 -12.44
N ILE A 44 0.05 -1.61 -12.86
CA ILE A 44 -1.14 -2.38 -12.48
C ILE A 44 -1.70 -3.14 -13.68
N GLY A 45 -2.19 -4.36 -13.44
CA GLY A 45 -2.85 -5.20 -14.43
C GLY A 45 -4.28 -5.58 -14.00
N PRO A 46 -5.21 -4.62 -13.89
CA PRO A 46 -6.59 -4.88 -13.48
C PRO A 46 -7.32 -5.72 -14.54
N ARG A 47 -8.11 -6.70 -14.11
CA ARG A 47 -8.90 -7.58 -14.99
C ARG A 47 -10.26 -7.00 -15.36
N ASN A 48 -10.69 -5.96 -14.66
CA ASN A 48 -11.95 -5.28 -14.93
C ASN A 48 -11.88 -3.81 -14.51
N PHE A 49 -12.89 -3.07 -14.93
CA PHE A 49 -12.99 -1.63 -14.70
C PHE A 49 -13.11 -1.25 -13.22
N PHE A 50 -13.73 -2.08 -12.38
CA PHE A 50 -13.85 -1.81 -10.94
C PHE A 50 -12.50 -1.86 -10.25
N GLU A 51 -11.64 -2.81 -10.63
CA GLU A 51 -10.25 -2.91 -10.14
C GLU A 51 -9.42 -1.68 -10.55
N THR A 52 -9.58 -1.20 -11.79
CA THR A 52 -8.95 0.06 -12.23
C THR A 52 -9.43 1.23 -11.39
N ARG A 53 -10.74 1.36 -11.18
CA ARG A 53 -11.31 2.44 -10.36
C ARG A 53 -10.83 2.40 -8.92
N SER A 54 -10.75 1.22 -8.31
CA SER A 54 -10.17 1.06 -6.97
C SER A 54 -8.72 1.50 -6.99
N SER A 55 -7.91 1.01 -7.93
CA SER A 55 -6.49 1.39 -8.04
C SER A 55 -6.28 2.91 -8.13
N LEU A 56 -7.14 3.64 -8.85
CA LEU A 56 -7.05 5.09 -8.97
C LEU A 56 -7.32 5.84 -7.66
N LYS A 57 -8.05 5.27 -6.70
CA LYS A 57 -8.26 5.90 -5.39
C LYS A 57 -6.96 6.02 -4.59
N SER A 58 -5.96 5.18 -4.87
CA SER A 58 -4.63 5.30 -4.25
C SER A 58 -3.97 6.67 -4.45
N LEU A 59 -4.30 7.37 -5.54
CA LEU A 59 -3.79 8.72 -5.84
C LEU A 59 -4.22 9.77 -4.81
N GLN A 60 -5.29 9.50 -4.05
CA GLN A 60 -5.82 10.39 -3.02
C GLN A 60 -5.29 10.06 -1.62
N ILE A 61 -4.59 8.93 -1.46
CA ILE A 61 -4.00 8.52 -0.19
C ILE A 61 -2.62 9.15 -0.08
N ARG A 62 -2.39 9.88 1.02
CA ARG A 62 -1.08 10.40 1.42
C ARG A 62 -0.63 9.61 2.65
N LEU A 63 0.55 9.03 2.55
CA LEU A 63 1.20 8.37 3.69
C LEU A 63 2.22 9.34 4.27
N SER A 64 2.24 9.47 5.59
CA SER A 64 3.37 10.15 6.23
C SER A 64 4.65 9.32 6.10
N THR A 65 5.80 9.94 6.33
CA THR A 65 7.08 9.23 6.43
C THR A 65 7.02 8.12 7.47
N ASP A 66 6.43 8.40 8.64
CA ASP A 66 6.27 7.41 9.72
C ASP A 66 5.40 6.23 9.31
N GLU A 67 4.28 6.48 8.63
CA GLU A 67 3.38 5.43 8.15
C GLU A 67 4.06 4.56 7.09
N ARG A 68 4.80 5.18 6.16
CA ARG A 68 5.54 4.46 5.13
C ARG A 68 6.66 3.62 5.72
N ASP A 69 7.45 4.18 6.63
CA ASP A 69 8.58 3.48 7.24
C ASP A 69 8.10 2.39 8.20
N TRP A 70 6.94 2.58 8.84
CA TRP A 70 6.25 1.54 9.59
C TRP A 70 5.76 0.42 8.68
N LEU A 71 5.15 0.73 7.52
CA LEU A 71 4.76 -0.29 6.54
C LEU A 71 5.95 -1.12 6.04
N ASP A 72 7.15 -0.53 5.97
CA ASP A 72 8.37 -1.19 5.49
C ASP A 72 9.24 -1.83 6.59
N LEU A 73 8.74 -1.91 7.83
CA LEU A 73 9.44 -2.48 8.99
C LEU A 73 10.73 -1.74 9.40
N LYS A 74 10.89 -0.48 9.01
CA LYS A 74 12.04 0.35 9.43
C LYS A 74 11.87 0.88 10.85
N VAL A 75 10.63 0.99 11.31
CA VAL A 75 10.26 1.41 12.66
C VAL A 75 9.29 0.39 13.27
N ASN A 76 9.37 0.23 14.60
CA ASN A 76 8.62 -0.78 15.36
C ASN A 76 7.17 -0.38 15.59
#